data_AF-A0A947AF04-F1
#
_entry.id   AF-A0A947AF04-F1
#
_cell.length_a   1.000
_cell.length_b   1.000
_cell.length_c   1.000
_cell.angle_alpha   90.00
_cell.angle_beta   90.00
_cell.angle_gamma   90.00
#
_symmetry.space_group_name_H-M   'P 1'
#
loop_
_entity.id
_entity.type
_entity.pdbx_description
1 polymer ?
#
loop_
_entity_poly.entity_id
_entity_poly.type
_entity_poly.pdbx_seq_one_letter_code
_entity_poly.pdbx_strand_id
1 'polypeptide(L)'
;LMREVIHEVAPEVLIITETNVPHNENISYFGKGDDEAQMVYNFALPPLLAFSILKGDTTKLTAWAKTLTLPSDKVCFFNFTASHDGVGVRAVSDILNNKELNLLVDTCEAHGGLVSYRTVGKEKSPYELNCSYIDILTDPKEDDTLRLKRMILSQAVVLAMPGVPGIYFHSLVGSQNYHEAVRKTRRNRTINRETLNFDNIKEQMDEEGSLRNTLFKRYKQLISIRINEPCFDPFSKFEFLALSKEIFAVKHYDKKNKEYLVALHNFKNEEIKVDLSTYVEDGLIDIISQQYLEKSIFTMQPYEILWLKQLKRGEKKND
;
A
#
# COMPACT_ATOMS: atom_id res chain seq x y z
N LEU A 1 -6.46 25.38 -17.38
CA LEU A 1 -7.81 25.51 -18.00
C LEU A 1 -8.90 24.68 -17.32
N MET A 2 -8.94 23.33 -17.41
CA MET A 2 -10.06 22.57 -16.81
C MET A 2 -10.18 22.78 -15.30
N ARG A 3 -9.06 22.70 -14.56
CA ARG A 3 -9.04 22.98 -13.11
C ARG A 3 -9.51 24.38 -12.78
N GLU A 4 -9.05 25.39 -13.49
CA GLU A 4 -9.43 26.79 -13.26
C GLU A 4 -10.94 26.99 -13.43
N VAL A 5 -11.53 26.43 -14.50
CA VAL A 5 -12.98 26.51 -14.73
C VAL A 5 -13.73 25.82 -13.59
N ILE A 6 -13.31 24.63 -13.17
CA ILE A 6 -13.92 23.90 -12.06
C ILE A 6 -13.78 24.68 -10.75
N HIS A 7 -12.62 25.26 -10.47
CA HIS A 7 -12.37 26.03 -9.25
C HIS A 7 -13.22 27.30 -9.17
N GLU A 8 -13.52 27.94 -10.30
CA GLU A 8 -14.39 29.11 -10.33
C GLU A 8 -15.86 28.76 -10.04
N VAL A 9 -16.36 27.62 -10.55
CA VAL A 9 -17.79 27.27 -10.46
C VAL A 9 -18.14 26.28 -9.34
N ALA A 10 -17.17 25.49 -8.87
CA ALA A 10 -17.33 24.42 -7.89
C ALA A 10 -15.98 24.15 -7.16
N PRO A 11 -15.52 25.07 -6.28
CA PRO A 11 -14.22 24.98 -5.62
C PRO A 11 -14.03 23.74 -4.73
N GLU A 12 -15.11 23.06 -4.35
CA GLU A 12 -15.10 21.80 -3.62
C GLU A 12 -14.71 20.57 -4.46
N VAL A 13 -14.73 20.68 -5.79
CA VAL A 13 -14.43 19.56 -6.69
C VAL A 13 -12.92 19.40 -6.83
N LEU A 14 -12.46 18.16 -6.59
CA LEU A 14 -11.06 17.75 -6.77
C LEU A 14 -10.91 16.91 -8.04
N ILE A 15 -9.80 17.11 -8.73
CA ILE A 15 -9.39 16.32 -9.90
C ILE A 15 -8.35 15.30 -9.44
N ILE A 16 -8.59 14.07 -9.84
CA ILE A 16 -7.66 12.95 -9.69
C ILE A 16 -7.29 12.40 -11.06
N THR A 17 -6.00 12.20 -11.32
CA THR A 17 -5.54 11.61 -12.59
C THR A 17 -5.35 10.11 -12.51
N GLU A 18 -5.84 9.39 -13.51
CA GLU A 18 -5.64 7.95 -13.69
C GLU A 18 -4.73 7.69 -14.91
N THR A 19 -3.42 7.85 -14.73
CA THR A 19 -2.43 7.78 -15.81
C THR A 19 -1.41 6.66 -15.60
N ASN A 20 -1.68 5.48 -16.18
CA ASN A 20 -0.78 4.32 -16.12
C ASN A 20 0.39 4.45 -17.12
N VAL A 21 1.35 5.30 -16.76
CA VAL A 21 2.58 5.63 -17.51
C VAL A 21 3.81 5.48 -16.59
N PRO A 22 5.06 5.54 -17.10
CA PRO A 22 6.25 5.52 -16.25
C PRO A 22 6.17 6.58 -15.13
N HIS A 23 6.75 6.29 -13.97
CA HIS A 23 6.55 7.08 -12.75
C HIS A 23 6.76 8.60 -12.96
N ASN A 24 7.82 9.00 -13.67
CA ASN A 24 8.13 10.41 -13.91
C ASN A 24 7.09 11.13 -14.78
N GLU A 25 6.51 10.44 -15.77
CA GLU A 25 5.40 10.97 -16.57
C GLU A 25 4.10 11.01 -15.77
N ASN A 26 3.92 10.10 -14.81
CA ASN A 26 2.70 10.05 -14.01
C ASN A 26 2.65 11.23 -13.02
N ILE A 27 3.77 11.55 -12.36
CA ILE A 27 3.80 12.64 -11.38
C ILE A 27 3.79 14.04 -12.02
N SER A 28 4.06 14.17 -13.33
CA SER A 28 3.97 15.46 -14.01
C SER A 28 2.55 16.03 -14.01
N TYR A 29 1.54 15.19 -13.80
CA TYR A 29 0.13 15.61 -13.69
C TYR A 29 -0.20 16.40 -12.41
N PHE A 30 0.74 16.57 -11.49
CA PHE A 30 0.63 17.59 -10.47
C PHE A 30 0.85 19.02 -11.00
N GLY A 31 1.46 19.16 -12.19
CA GLY A 31 1.85 20.44 -12.75
C GLY A 31 2.81 21.19 -11.81
N LYS A 32 2.52 22.47 -11.56
CA LYS A 32 3.20 23.32 -10.57
C LYS A 32 2.60 23.20 -9.16
N GLY A 33 1.61 22.33 -8.98
CA GLY A 33 0.95 22.07 -7.69
C GLY A 33 -0.34 22.87 -7.47
N ASP A 34 -0.72 23.76 -8.38
CA ASP A 34 -1.98 24.51 -8.32
C ASP A 34 -2.72 24.62 -9.66
N ASP A 35 -2.15 24.12 -10.76
CA ASP A 35 -2.63 24.32 -12.13
C ASP A 35 -3.12 23.03 -12.85
N GLU A 36 -2.71 21.83 -12.41
CA GLU A 36 -3.19 20.53 -12.94
C GLU A 36 -4.02 19.73 -11.92
N ALA A 37 -3.71 18.48 -11.57
CA ALA A 37 -4.53 17.70 -10.65
C ALA A 37 -4.18 17.95 -9.18
N GLN A 38 -5.17 17.81 -8.30
CA GLN A 38 -4.95 17.81 -6.85
C GLN A 38 -4.44 16.45 -6.37
N MET A 39 -4.82 15.38 -7.07
CA MET A 39 -4.44 14.03 -6.72
C MET A 39 -3.95 13.26 -7.94
N VAL A 40 -2.91 12.44 -7.75
CA VAL A 40 -2.36 11.57 -8.79
C VAL A 40 -2.35 10.14 -8.27
N TYR A 41 -2.89 9.19 -9.04
CA TYR A 41 -2.79 7.76 -8.72
C TYR A 41 -1.33 7.33 -8.62
N ASN A 42 -0.97 6.65 -7.54
CA ASN A 42 0.39 6.17 -7.32
C ASN A 42 0.63 4.80 -7.98
N PHE A 43 0.63 4.75 -9.32
CA PHE A 43 0.71 3.49 -10.09
C PHE A 43 1.98 2.67 -9.90
N ALA A 44 3.07 3.26 -9.41
CA ALA A 44 4.29 2.51 -9.11
C ALA A 44 4.15 1.68 -7.81
N LEU A 45 3.28 2.11 -6.88
CA LEU A 45 3.14 1.47 -5.57
C LEU A 45 2.64 0.02 -5.65
N PRO A 46 1.54 -0.34 -6.35
CA PRO A 46 1.06 -1.72 -6.40
C PRO A 46 2.09 -2.77 -6.86
N PRO A 47 2.70 -2.66 -8.05
CA PRO A 47 3.65 -3.67 -8.51
C PRO A 47 4.95 -3.68 -7.68
N LEU A 48 5.43 -2.52 -7.23
CA LEU A 48 6.67 -2.43 -6.47
C LEU A 48 6.51 -2.99 -5.05
N LEU A 49 5.36 -2.75 -4.42
CA LEU A 49 5.02 -3.31 -3.12
C LEU A 49 4.86 -4.83 -3.19
N ALA A 50 4.15 -5.34 -4.20
CA ALA A 50 4.04 -6.78 -4.44
C ALA A 50 5.42 -7.42 -4.62
N PHE A 51 6.28 -6.81 -5.45
CA PHE A 51 7.65 -7.28 -5.66
C PHE A 51 8.45 -7.32 -4.36
N SER A 52 8.40 -6.24 -3.57
CA SER A 52 9.14 -6.16 -2.31
C SER A 52 8.68 -7.18 -1.28
N ILE A 53 7.38 -7.44 -1.17
CA ILE A 53 6.84 -8.48 -0.28
C ILE A 53 7.28 -9.88 -0.73
N LEU A 54 7.18 -10.18 -2.03
CA LEU A 54 7.59 -11.47 -2.58
C LEU A 54 9.10 -11.72 -2.41
N LYS A 55 9.91 -10.67 -2.51
CA LYS A 55 11.36 -10.77 -2.32
C LYS A 55 11.79 -10.73 -0.84
N GLY A 56 10.94 -10.17 0.02
CA GLY A 56 11.30 -9.77 1.37
C GLY A 56 12.43 -8.74 1.38
N ASP A 57 12.39 -7.80 0.44
CA ASP A 57 13.41 -6.77 0.24
C ASP A 57 12.77 -5.45 -0.19
N THR A 58 13.02 -4.41 0.59
CA THR A 58 12.45 -3.06 0.46
C THR A 58 13.42 -2.08 -0.19
N THR A 59 14.62 -2.48 -0.59
CA THR A 59 15.67 -1.58 -1.12
C THR A 59 15.13 -0.70 -2.24
N LYS A 60 14.45 -1.30 -3.21
CA LYS A 60 13.87 -0.57 -4.36
C LYS A 60 12.64 0.24 -3.98
N LEU A 61 11.78 -0.31 -3.11
CA LEU A 61 10.61 0.39 -2.60
C LEU A 61 11.02 1.66 -1.83
N THR A 62 12.00 1.55 -0.93
CA THR A 62 12.54 2.68 -0.15
C THR A 62 13.26 3.69 -1.05
N ALA A 63 14.06 3.23 -2.02
CA ALA A 63 14.73 4.12 -2.95
C ALA A 63 13.74 4.94 -3.80
N TRP A 64 12.71 4.29 -4.35
CA TRP A 64 11.63 4.94 -5.08
C TRP A 64 10.79 5.84 -4.16
N ALA A 65 10.43 5.39 -2.97
CA ALA A 65 9.62 6.19 -2.04
C ALA A 65 10.33 7.50 -1.67
N LYS A 66 11.66 7.48 -1.52
CA LYS A 66 12.49 8.68 -1.29
C LYS A 66 12.49 9.67 -2.46
N THR A 67 12.11 9.26 -3.67
CA THR A 67 11.97 10.19 -4.81
C THR A 67 10.61 10.89 -4.84
N LEU A 68 9.66 10.45 -4.03
CA LEU A 68 8.34 11.06 -3.96
C LEU A 68 8.46 12.48 -3.39
N THR A 69 8.18 13.45 -4.23
CA THR A 69 8.14 14.87 -3.88
C THR A 69 6.81 15.45 -4.34
N LEU A 70 6.30 16.41 -3.59
CA LEU A 70 5.08 17.15 -3.93
C LEU A 70 5.50 18.57 -4.33
N PRO A 71 5.00 19.12 -5.45
CA PRO A 71 5.34 20.47 -5.87
C PRO A 71 4.74 21.55 -4.97
N SER A 72 3.74 21.22 -4.15
CA SER A 72 3.11 22.11 -3.18
C SER A 72 2.47 21.33 -2.03
N ASP A 73 2.01 22.04 -1.00
CA ASP A 73 1.22 21.50 0.11
C ASP A 73 -0.29 21.39 -0.21
N LYS A 74 -0.68 21.56 -1.47
CA LYS A 74 -2.07 21.53 -1.95
C LYS A 74 -2.40 20.28 -2.78
N VAL A 75 -1.42 19.43 -3.01
CA VAL A 75 -1.57 18.20 -3.80
C VAL A 75 -1.11 17.00 -2.99
N CYS A 76 -1.62 15.81 -3.31
CA CYS A 76 -1.18 14.59 -2.64
C CYS A 76 -1.32 13.37 -3.54
N PHE A 77 -0.63 12.28 -3.20
CA PHE A 77 -0.80 11.01 -3.90
C PHE A 77 -2.12 10.34 -3.54
N PHE A 78 -2.69 9.59 -4.49
CA PHE A 78 -3.71 8.59 -4.23
C PHE A 78 -3.06 7.21 -4.22
N ASN A 79 -2.84 6.67 -3.02
CA ASN A 79 -2.09 5.42 -2.80
C ASN A 79 -3.04 4.23 -2.81
N PHE A 80 -2.72 3.17 -3.52
CA PHE A 80 -3.57 1.99 -3.63
C PHE A 80 -2.74 0.72 -3.85
N THR A 81 -3.31 -0.45 -3.59
CA THR A 81 -2.71 -1.76 -3.96
C THR A 81 -3.44 -2.42 -5.13
N ALA A 82 -4.72 -2.15 -5.30
CA ALA A 82 -5.55 -2.81 -6.30
C ALA A 82 -6.63 -1.85 -6.80
N SER A 83 -7.12 -2.11 -8.00
CA SER A 83 -8.24 -1.39 -8.58
C SER A 83 -9.16 -2.38 -9.30
N HIS A 84 -10.13 -1.85 -10.03
CA HIS A 84 -10.93 -2.65 -10.94
C HIS A 84 -10.06 -3.27 -12.05
N ASP A 85 -9.07 -2.56 -12.58
CA ASP A 85 -8.08 -3.11 -13.52
C ASP A 85 -7.06 -4.01 -12.81
N GLY A 86 -6.23 -4.70 -13.60
CA GLY A 86 -5.13 -5.49 -13.04
C GLY A 86 -3.99 -4.61 -12.54
N VAL A 87 -2.97 -5.23 -11.95
CA VAL A 87 -1.77 -4.51 -11.49
C VAL A 87 -0.92 -4.13 -12.71
N GLY A 88 -0.96 -2.84 -13.08
CA GLY A 88 -0.14 -2.30 -14.15
C GLY A 88 1.35 -2.31 -13.80
N VAL A 89 2.18 -2.81 -14.70
CA VAL A 89 3.64 -2.91 -14.47
C VAL A 89 4.46 -1.85 -15.21
N ARG A 90 3.82 -1.00 -16.01
CA ARG A 90 4.50 0.06 -16.78
C ARG A 90 5.14 1.11 -15.86
N ALA A 91 4.50 1.43 -14.74
CA ALA A 91 4.99 2.45 -13.82
C ALA A 91 6.34 2.08 -13.16
N VAL A 92 6.73 0.81 -13.19
CA VAL A 92 7.99 0.31 -12.61
C VAL A 92 9.03 -0.11 -13.66
N SER A 93 8.82 0.16 -14.95
CA SER A 93 9.76 -0.25 -16.02
C SER A 93 11.17 0.31 -15.84
N ASP A 94 11.28 1.49 -15.24
CA ASP A 94 12.57 2.16 -14.99
C ASP A 94 13.13 1.85 -13.59
N ILE A 95 12.37 1.08 -12.78
CA ILE A 95 12.71 0.74 -11.38
C ILE A 95 13.12 -0.73 -11.27
N LEU A 96 12.37 -1.62 -11.92
CA LEU A 96 12.61 -3.07 -11.96
C LEU A 96 13.24 -3.45 -13.29
N ASN A 97 14.29 -4.28 -13.25
CA ASN A 97 14.86 -4.85 -14.47
C ASN A 97 14.00 -6.03 -14.96
N ASN A 98 14.27 -6.52 -16.17
CA ASN A 98 13.49 -7.59 -16.79
C ASN A 98 13.42 -8.88 -15.95
N LYS A 99 14.47 -9.25 -15.20
CA LYS A 99 14.45 -10.45 -14.36
C LYS A 99 13.51 -10.27 -13.16
N GLU A 100 13.51 -9.09 -12.57
CA GLU A 100 12.65 -8.74 -11.43
C GLU A 100 11.20 -8.56 -11.86
N LEU A 101 10.97 -7.99 -13.05
CA LEU A 101 9.64 -7.91 -13.63
C LEU A 101 9.09 -9.30 -13.97
N ASN A 102 9.92 -10.18 -14.52
CA ASN A 102 9.53 -11.57 -14.79
C ASN A 102 9.21 -12.33 -13.51
N LEU A 103 9.83 -12.04 -12.36
CA LEU A 103 9.42 -12.61 -11.09
C LEU A 103 7.93 -12.34 -10.81
N LEU A 104 7.45 -11.10 -11.02
CA LEU A 104 6.04 -10.77 -10.84
C LEU A 104 5.13 -11.49 -11.84
N VAL A 105 5.56 -11.59 -13.10
CA VAL A 105 4.82 -12.27 -14.18
C VAL A 105 4.69 -13.77 -13.87
N ASP A 106 5.81 -14.43 -13.60
CA ASP A 106 5.88 -15.87 -13.31
C ASP A 106 5.09 -16.19 -12.03
N THR A 107 5.22 -15.38 -10.98
CA THR A 107 4.42 -15.52 -9.75
C THR A 107 2.93 -15.34 -10.02
N CYS A 108 2.54 -14.32 -10.79
CA CYS A 108 1.14 -14.10 -11.15
C CYS A 108 0.55 -15.34 -11.85
N GLU A 109 1.23 -15.89 -12.84
CA GLU A 109 0.77 -17.08 -13.57
C GLU A 109 0.76 -18.34 -12.69
N ALA A 110 1.81 -18.55 -11.88
CA ALA A 110 1.88 -19.67 -10.94
C ALA A 110 0.75 -19.65 -9.91
N HIS A 111 0.31 -18.47 -9.49
CA HIS A 111 -0.81 -18.28 -8.57
C HIS A 111 -2.19 -18.27 -9.27
N GLY A 112 -2.25 -18.66 -10.55
CA GLY A 112 -3.49 -18.76 -11.33
C GLY A 112 -3.97 -17.44 -11.94
N GLY A 113 -3.21 -16.36 -11.80
CA GLY A 113 -3.44 -15.11 -12.50
C GLY A 113 -3.16 -15.20 -14.00
N LEU A 114 -3.42 -14.10 -14.69
CA LEU A 114 -3.27 -13.97 -16.15
C LEU A 114 -2.48 -12.70 -16.48
N VAL A 115 -1.66 -12.73 -17.51
CA VAL A 115 -0.85 -11.57 -17.89
C VAL A 115 -1.36 -11.00 -19.20
N SER A 116 -1.69 -9.71 -19.19
CA SER A 116 -1.99 -8.96 -20.40
C SER A 116 -0.71 -8.31 -20.89
N TYR A 117 -0.46 -8.40 -22.20
CA TYR A 117 0.75 -7.89 -22.83
C TYR A 117 0.42 -6.78 -23.82
N ARG A 118 1.32 -5.80 -23.90
CA ARG A 118 1.31 -4.79 -24.96
C ARG A 118 2.27 -5.22 -26.06
N THR A 119 1.87 -4.99 -27.31
CA THR A 119 2.74 -5.18 -28.47
C THR A 119 3.04 -3.83 -29.11
N VAL A 120 4.32 -3.51 -29.25
CA VAL A 120 4.79 -2.33 -29.99
C VAL A 120 5.74 -2.83 -31.08
N GLY A 121 5.30 -2.77 -32.34
CA GLY A 121 6.03 -3.39 -33.44
C GLY A 121 6.12 -4.91 -33.27
N LYS A 122 7.34 -5.43 -33.09
CA LYS A 122 7.61 -6.86 -32.85
C LYS A 122 7.84 -7.21 -31.38
N GLU A 123 7.96 -6.22 -30.50
CA GLU A 123 8.26 -6.41 -29.10
C GLU A 123 6.98 -6.61 -28.30
N LYS A 124 6.97 -7.62 -27.43
CA LYS A 124 5.86 -7.95 -26.54
C LYS A 124 6.33 -7.80 -25.10
N SER A 125 5.74 -6.87 -24.37
CA SER A 125 6.09 -6.60 -22.96
C SER A 125 4.87 -6.77 -22.06
N PRO A 126 5.04 -7.27 -20.83
CA PRO A 126 3.94 -7.37 -19.87
C PRO A 126 3.40 -5.97 -19.58
N TYR A 127 2.08 -5.84 -19.54
CA TYR A 127 1.40 -4.58 -19.33
C TYR A 127 0.65 -4.57 -18.00
N GLU A 128 -0.03 -5.68 -17.69
CA GLU A 128 -0.94 -5.76 -16.56
C GLU A 128 -1.05 -7.21 -16.04
N LEU A 129 -0.89 -7.37 -14.72
CA LEU A 129 -1.07 -8.62 -14.00
C LEU A 129 -2.52 -8.71 -13.53
N ASN A 130 -3.28 -9.62 -14.11
CA ASN A 130 -4.68 -9.87 -13.78
C ASN A 130 -4.74 -10.98 -12.74
N CYS A 131 -4.73 -10.58 -11.47
CA CYS A 131 -4.79 -11.47 -10.32
C CYS A 131 -5.35 -10.67 -9.13
N SER A 132 -6.05 -11.34 -8.23
CA SER A 132 -6.45 -10.75 -6.95
C SER A 132 -5.18 -10.38 -6.18
N TYR A 133 -5.16 -9.22 -5.51
CA TYR A 133 -3.92 -8.77 -4.87
C TYR A 133 -3.46 -9.72 -3.76
N ILE A 134 -4.41 -10.31 -3.02
CA ILE A 134 -4.10 -11.32 -1.99
C ILE A 134 -3.44 -12.56 -2.59
N ASP A 135 -3.85 -12.99 -3.79
CA ASP A 135 -3.23 -14.12 -4.49
C ASP A 135 -1.92 -13.74 -5.16
N ILE A 136 -1.69 -12.48 -5.57
CA ILE A 136 -0.36 -12.06 -6.02
C ILE A 136 0.67 -12.25 -4.89
N LEU A 137 0.31 -11.88 -3.66
CA LEU A 137 1.23 -11.87 -2.52
C LEU A 137 1.53 -13.26 -1.94
N THR A 138 0.61 -14.22 -2.12
CA THR A 138 0.69 -15.53 -1.48
C THR A 138 0.12 -16.62 -2.39
N ASP A 139 0.87 -17.69 -2.60
CA ASP A 139 0.42 -18.84 -3.39
C ASP A 139 -0.92 -19.36 -2.83
N PRO A 140 -1.96 -19.60 -3.67
CA PRO A 140 -3.25 -20.18 -3.27
C PRO A 140 -3.17 -21.43 -2.39
N LYS A 141 -2.05 -22.17 -2.39
CA LYS A 141 -1.84 -23.37 -1.59
C LYS A 141 -1.18 -23.12 -0.22
N GLU A 142 -0.65 -21.93 0.00
CA GLU A 142 -0.05 -21.53 1.28
C GLU A 142 -1.13 -21.27 2.33
N ASP A 143 -0.72 -21.33 3.59
CA ASP A 143 -1.64 -21.20 4.71
C ASP A 143 -2.24 -19.79 4.85
N ASP A 144 -3.44 -19.73 5.43
CA ASP A 144 -4.16 -18.48 5.64
C ASP A 144 -3.46 -17.53 6.62
N THR A 145 -2.59 -18.02 7.50
CA THR A 145 -1.84 -17.16 8.43
C THR A 145 -0.79 -16.34 7.68
N LEU A 146 0.00 -16.98 6.81
CA LEU A 146 0.96 -16.28 5.95
C LEU A 146 0.26 -15.31 5.00
N ARG A 147 -0.86 -15.75 4.40
CA ARG A 147 -1.72 -14.93 3.54
C ARG A 147 -2.22 -13.68 4.25
N LEU A 148 -2.77 -13.84 5.45
CA LEU A 148 -3.26 -12.73 6.26
C LEU A 148 -2.12 -11.76 6.59
N LYS A 149 -0.96 -12.26 7.04
CA LYS A 149 0.21 -11.44 7.38
C LYS A 149 0.67 -10.58 6.20
N ARG A 150 0.88 -11.17 5.02
CA ARG A 150 1.32 -10.45 3.82
C ARG A 150 0.28 -9.45 3.32
N MET A 151 -1.00 -9.84 3.35
CA MET A 151 -2.07 -8.96 2.92
C MET A 151 -2.18 -7.75 3.85
N ILE A 152 -2.24 -7.95 5.17
CA ILE A 152 -2.30 -6.85 6.16
C ILE A 152 -1.04 -5.98 6.09
N LEU A 153 0.15 -6.56 5.93
CA LEU A 153 1.39 -5.81 5.67
C LEU A 153 1.24 -4.86 4.49
N SER A 154 0.77 -5.37 3.35
CA SER A 154 0.61 -4.55 2.14
C SER A 154 -0.38 -3.39 2.36
N GLN A 155 -1.48 -3.65 3.05
CA GLN A 155 -2.51 -2.64 3.31
C GLN A 155 -2.04 -1.61 4.34
N ALA A 156 -1.27 -2.03 5.36
CA ALA A 156 -0.66 -1.12 6.32
C ALA A 156 0.36 -0.18 5.67
N VAL A 157 1.17 -0.68 4.73
CA VAL A 157 2.08 0.16 3.95
C VAL A 157 1.30 1.22 3.18
N VAL A 158 0.22 0.86 2.47
CA VAL A 158 -0.61 1.85 1.75
C VAL A 158 -1.26 2.86 2.70
N LEU A 159 -1.71 2.42 3.87
CA LEU A 159 -2.22 3.31 4.92
C LEU A 159 -1.13 4.17 5.56
N ALA A 160 0.14 3.80 5.48
CA ALA A 160 1.25 4.58 6.01
C ALA A 160 1.89 5.50 4.95
N MET A 161 1.58 5.33 3.66
CA MET A 161 2.10 6.22 2.62
C MET A 161 1.50 7.63 2.75
N PRO A 162 2.29 8.68 2.51
CA PRO A 162 1.78 10.06 2.46
C PRO A 162 0.82 10.23 1.28
N GLY A 163 -0.33 10.84 1.53
CA GLY A 163 -1.44 10.92 0.58
C GLY A 163 -2.71 10.24 1.07
N VAL A 164 -3.68 10.05 0.18
CA VAL A 164 -4.99 9.44 0.47
C VAL A 164 -4.98 7.97 0.03
N PRO A 165 -5.33 7.01 0.91
CA PRO A 165 -5.41 5.61 0.55
C PRO A 165 -6.72 5.29 -0.17
N GLY A 166 -6.62 4.77 -1.40
CA GLY A 166 -7.70 4.12 -2.14
C GLY A 166 -7.85 2.66 -1.75
N ILE A 167 -8.97 2.32 -1.12
CA ILE A 167 -9.25 0.96 -0.63
C ILE A 167 -10.17 0.26 -1.60
N TYR A 168 -9.65 -0.75 -2.31
CA TYR A 168 -10.46 -1.59 -3.17
C TYR A 168 -11.27 -2.57 -2.35
N PHE A 169 -12.58 -2.69 -2.63
CA PHE A 169 -13.47 -3.51 -1.82
C PHE A 169 -13.02 -4.97 -1.73
N HIS A 170 -12.54 -5.55 -2.83
CA HIS A 170 -12.01 -6.92 -2.83
C HIS A 170 -10.77 -7.10 -1.95
N SER A 171 -9.93 -6.06 -1.81
CA SER A 171 -8.81 -6.07 -0.88
C SER A 171 -9.28 -5.94 0.58
N LEU A 172 -10.37 -5.20 0.82
CA LEU A 172 -10.98 -5.06 2.15
C LEU A 172 -11.59 -6.37 2.65
N VAL A 173 -12.14 -7.18 1.74
CA VAL A 173 -12.85 -8.42 2.07
C VAL A 173 -12.07 -9.69 1.72
N GLY A 174 -10.81 -9.56 1.30
CA GLY A 174 -9.95 -10.72 1.00
C GLY A 174 -10.46 -11.61 -0.15
N SER A 175 -11.06 -11.02 -1.19
CA SER A 175 -11.46 -11.80 -2.37
C SER A 175 -10.26 -12.37 -3.10
N GLN A 176 -10.40 -13.61 -3.56
CA GLN A 176 -9.42 -14.36 -4.33
C GLN A 176 -9.76 -14.34 -5.84
N ASN A 177 -8.95 -15.01 -6.65
CA ASN A 177 -9.09 -15.10 -8.10
C ASN A 177 -10.44 -15.69 -8.53
N TYR A 178 -11.25 -14.89 -9.22
CA TYR A 178 -12.55 -15.27 -9.75
C TYR A 178 -12.47 -15.83 -11.17
N HIS A 179 -11.90 -17.04 -11.29
CA HIS A 179 -11.69 -17.70 -12.57
C HIS A 179 -12.96 -17.95 -13.38
N GLU A 180 -14.11 -18.09 -12.71
CA GLU A 180 -15.39 -18.31 -13.39
C GLU A 180 -15.78 -17.13 -14.29
N ALA A 181 -15.57 -15.89 -13.83
CA ALA A 181 -15.83 -14.71 -14.66
C ALA A 181 -14.91 -14.65 -15.88
N VAL A 182 -13.64 -15.04 -15.74
CA VAL A 182 -12.73 -15.09 -16.89
C VAL A 182 -13.24 -16.11 -17.91
N ARG A 183 -13.65 -17.30 -17.47
CA ARG A 183 -14.20 -18.34 -18.36
C ARG A 183 -15.44 -17.85 -19.12
N LYS A 184 -16.34 -17.14 -18.45
CA LYS A 184 -17.58 -16.60 -19.03
C LYS A 184 -17.34 -15.43 -19.98
N THR A 185 -16.51 -14.47 -19.59
CA THR A 185 -16.36 -13.19 -20.30
C THR A 185 -15.21 -13.17 -21.30
N ARG A 186 -14.26 -14.11 -21.18
CA ARG A 186 -12.98 -14.14 -21.94
C ARG A 186 -12.13 -12.88 -21.74
N ARG A 187 -12.34 -12.12 -20.66
CA ARG A 187 -11.57 -10.92 -20.30
C ARG A 187 -10.76 -11.21 -19.05
N ASN A 188 -9.43 -11.10 -19.13
CA ASN A 188 -8.54 -11.38 -17.99
C ASN A 188 -8.91 -10.55 -16.74
N ARG A 189 -9.20 -9.26 -16.92
CA ARG A 189 -9.52 -8.32 -15.84
C ARG A 189 -10.79 -8.61 -15.04
N THR A 190 -11.60 -9.59 -15.44
CA THR A 190 -12.76 -9.98 -14.62
C THR A 190 -12.36 -10.89 -13.46
N ILE A 191 -11.12 -11.36 -13.42
CA ILE A 191 -10.60 -12.23 -12.35
C ILE A 191 -10.61 -11.56 -10.97
N ASN A 192 -10.52 -10.24 -10.89
CA ASN A 192 -10.52 -9.48 -9.63
C ASN A 192 -11.78 -8.58 -9.49
N ARG A 193 -12.90 -8.97 -10.14
CA ARG A 193 -14.17 -8.23 -10.17
C ARG A 193 -15.38 -9.12 -9.87
N GLU A 194 -15.25 -10.00 -8.89
CA GLU A 194 -16.36 -10.87 -8.49
C GLU A 194 -17.59 -10.05 -8.10
N THR A 195 -18.75 -10.41 -8.63
CA THR A 195 -20.03 -9.87 -8.14
C THR A 195 -20.40 -10.64 -6.89
N LEU A 196 -20.15 -10.01 -5.74
CA LEU A 196 -20.28 -10.68 -4.47
C LEU A 196 -21.74 -10.69 -4.00
N ASN A 197 -22.23 -11.85 -3.57
CA ASN A 197 -23.53 -11.96 -2.91
C ASN A 197 -23.42 -11.47 -1.46
N PHE A 198 -24.31 -10.56 -1.08
CA PHE A 198 -24.27 -9.92 0.24
C PHE A 198 -24.43 -10.92 1.40
N ASP A 199 -25.41 -11.82 1.32
CA ASP A 199 -25.71 -12.77 2.40
C ASP A 199 -24.55 -13.75 2.61
N ASN A 200 -23.98 -14.26 1.52
CA ASN A 200 -22.82 -15.15 1.57
C ASN A 200 -21.59 -14.47 2.19
N ILE A 201 -21.31 -13.22 1.81
CA ILE A 201 -20.20 -12.46 2.40
C ILE A 201 -20.43 -12.26 3.88
N LYS A 202 -21.65 -11.86 4.25
CA LYS A 202 -22.00 -11.56 5.63
C LYS A 202 -21.76 -12.78 6.51
N GLU A 203 -22.22 -13.95 6.08
CA GLU A 203 -21.98 -15.22 6.78
C GLU A 203 -20.47 -15.52 6.95
N GLN A 204 -19.68 -15.40 5.88
CA GLN A 204 -18.21 -15.60 5.95
C GLN A 204 -17.50 -14.56 6.83
N MET A 205 -18.04 -13.34 6.90
CA MET A 205 -17.54 -12.28 7.76
C MET A 205 -17.97 -12.46 9.21
N ASP A 206 -19.04 -13.19 9.49
CA ASP A 206 -19.50 -13.49 10.85
C ASP A 206 -18.80 -14.73 11.42
N GLU A 207 -18.24 -15.60 10.57
CA GLU A 207 -17.44 -16.76 10.97
C GLU A 207 -16.12 -16.34 11.63
N GLU A 208 -16.06 -16.46 12.95
CA GLU A 208 -14.88 -16.06 13.75
C GLU A 208 -13.65 -16.94 13.42
N GLY A 209 -12.51 -16.28 13.21
CA GLY A 209 -11.25 -16.95 12.87
C GLY A 209 -11.09 -17.25 11.38
N SER A 210 -12.12 -17.07 10.54
CA SER A 210 -11.97 -17.18 9.09
C SER A 210 -10.98 -16.13 8.56
N LEU A 211 -10.35 -16.42 7.42
CA LEU A 211 -9.45 -15.47 6.74
C LEU A 211 -10.13 -14.11 6.52
N ARG A 212 -11.38 -14.15 6.01
CA ARG A 212 -12.15 -12.96 5.66
C ARG A 212 -12.56 -12.16 6.90
N ASN A 213 -13.04 -12.81 7.95
CA ASN A 213 -13.35 -12.15 9.24
C ASN A 213 -12.12 -11.45 9.82
N THR A 214 -11.01 -12.18 9.90
CA THR A 214 -9.79 -11.68 10.53
C THR A 214 -9.17 -10.53 9.72
N LEU A 215 -9.08 -10.68 8.39
CA LEU A 215 -8.58 -9.63 7.51
C LEU A 215 -9.43 -8.37 7.60
N PHE A 216 -10.75 -8.51 7.51
CA PHE A 216 -11.67 -7.36 7.57
C PHE A 216 -11.55 -6.61 8.90
N LYS A 217 -11.57 -7.32 10.03
CA LYS A 217 -11.42 -6.72 11.37
C LYS A 217 -10.09 -5.98 11.52
N ARG A 218 -8.97 -6.62 11.14
CA ARG A 218 -7.63 -6.04 11.26
C ARG A 218 -7.45 -4.84 10.34
N TYR A 219 -7.91 -4.92 9.11
CA TYR A 219 -7.81 -3.81 8.17
C TYR A 219 -8.71 -2.62 8.62
N LYS A 220 -9.94 -2.89 9.07
CA LYS A 220 -10.83 -1.86 9.63
C LYS A 220 -10.22 -1.17 10.86
N GLN A 221 -9.52 -1.92 11.73
CA GLN A 221 -8.79 -1.35 12.86
C GLN A 221 -7.71 -0.36 12.39
N LEU A 222 -6.87 -0.75 11.44
CA LEU A 222 -5.81 0.13 10.89
C LEU A 222 -6.38 1.38 10.22
N ILE A 223 -7.47 1.23 9.47
CA ILE A 223 -8.19 2.37 8.86
C ILE A 223 -8.69 3.32 9.95
N SER A 224 -9.31 2.78 11.00
CA SER A 224 -9.82 3.57 12.11
C SER A 224 -8.71 4.33 12.83
N ILE A 225 -7.56 3.69 13.09
CA ILE A 225 -6.41 4.34 13.70
C ILE A 225 -5.90 5.47 12.79
N ARG A 226 -5.73 5.20 11.49
CA ARG A 226 -5.27 6.21 10.53
C ARG A 226 -6.18 7.45 10.51
N ILE A 227 -7.49 7.25 10.46
CA ILE A 227 -8.48 8.35 10.42
C ILE A 227 -8.36 9.25 11.66
N ASN A 228 -8.01 8.69 12.81
CA ASN A 228 -7.96 9.40 14.09
C ASN A 228 -6.56 9.89 14.47
N GLU A 229 -5.54 9.67 13.64
CA GLU A 229 -4.15 10.07 13.93
C GLU A 229 -3.72 11.25 13.04
N PRO A 230 -3.54 12.46 13.63
CA PRO A 230 -3.19 13.67 12.88
C PRO A 230 -1.89 13.58 12.07
N CYS A 231 -0.93 12.74 12.48
CA CYS A 231 0.30 12.56 11.71
C CYS A 231 0.05 12.03 10.28
N PHE A 232 -1.05 11.30 10.05
CA PHE A 232 -1.39 10.76 8.73
C PHE A 232 -2.17 11.73 7.82
N ASP A 233 -2.27 13.03 8.18
CA ASP A 233 -2.81 14.05 7.29
C ASP A 233 -2.05 14.02 5.93
N PRO A 234 -2.76 13.92 4.78
CA PRO A 234 -2.16 13.77 3.45
C PRO A 234 -1.17 14.88 3.05
N PHE A 235 -1.26 16.05 3.66
CA PHE A 235 -0.39 17.21 3.37
C PHE A 235 0.62 17.48 4.50
N SER A 236 0.73 16.57 5.47
CA SER A 236 1.79 16.63 6.48
C SER A 236 3.16 16.32 5.89
N LYS A 237 4.20 16.81 6.55
CA LYS A 237 5.57 16.46 6.19
C LYS A 237 5.81 14.99 6.51
N PHE A 238 6.63 14.35 5.70
CA PHE A 238 7.04 12.96 5.88
C PHE A 238 8.50 12.77 5.47
N GLU A 239 9.11 11.70 5.97
CA GLU A 239 10.47 11.26 5.64
C GLU A 239 10.50 9.74 5.57
N PHE A 240 11.07 9.18 4.48
CA PHE A 240 11.33 7.75 4.39
C PHE A 240 12.68 7.41 5.03
N LEU A 241 12.70 6.48 5.99
CA LEU A 241 13.92 6.11 6.71
C LEU A 241 14.60 4.92 6.01
N ALA A 242 15.93 4.96 5.91
CA ALA A 242 16.71 3.80 5.44
C ALA A 242 17.31 3.09 6.65
N LEU A 243 16.61 2.05 7.12
CA LEU A 243 17.01 1.27 8.29
C LEU A 243 17.77 0.01 7.88
N SER A 244 17.13 -0.84 7.08
CA SER A 244 17.72 -2.04 6.48
C SER A 244 16.96 -2.41 5.21
N LYS A 245 17.36 -3.48 4.51
CA LYS A 245 16.63 -3.96 3.32
C LYS A 245 15.34 -4.69 3.70
N GLU A 246 15.19 -5.16 4.93
CA GLU A 246 14.01 -5.92 5.40
C GLU A 246 12.88 -5.02 5.90
N ILE A 247 13.17 -3.74 6.21
CA ILE A 247 12.24 -2.83 6.86
C ILE A 247 11.89 -1.65 5.97
N PHE A 248 10.60 -1.46 5.71
CA PHE A 248 10.09 -0.22 5.11
C PHE A 248 9.58 0.71 6.20
N ALA A 249 10.09 1.94 6.21
CA ALA A 249 9.87 2.89 7.30
C ALA A 249 9.49 4.29 6.78
N VAL A 250 8.44 4.86 7.36
CA VAL A 250 8.00 6.24 7.07
C VAL A 250 7.80 6.98 8.39
N LYS A 251 8.43 8.14 8.53
CA LYS A 251 8.22 9.06 9.63
C LYS A 251 7.31 10.19 9.17
N HIS A 252 6.21 10.39 9.87
CA HIS A 252 5.23 11.44 9.65
C HIS A 252 5.29 12.49 10.76
N TYR A 253 4.95 13.73 10.43
CA TYR A 253 4.99 14.85 11.37
C TYR A 253 3.61 15.50 11.46
N ASP A 254 3.12 15.70 12.68
CA ASP A 254 1.91 16.51 12.89
C ASP A 254 2.22 17.99 12.61
N LYS A 255 1.39 18.63 11.78
CA LYS A 255 1.44 20.06 11.47
C LYS A 255 1.26 20.95 12.70
N LYS A 256 0.52 20.48 13.71
CA LYS A 256 0.08 21.30 14.85
C LYS A 256 0.94 21.10 16.10
N ASN A 257 1.15 19.85 16.54
CA ASN A 257 1.61 19.59 17.90
C ASN A 257 3.10 19.24 18.03
N LYS A 258 3.92 19.43 16.98
CA LYS A 258 5.34 18.99 16.93
C LYS A 258 5.51 17.49 17.28
N GLU A 259 4.43 16.72 17.15
CA GLU A 259 4.44 15.27 17.30
C GLU A 259 4.92 14.60 16.02
N TYR A 260 5.33 13.34 16.14
CA TYR A 260 5.66 12.51 15.01
C TYR A 260 5.14 11.09 15.23
N LEU A 261 5.03 10.36 14.13
CA LEU A 261 4.74 8.94 14.10
C LEU A 261 5.75 8.24 13.18
N VAL A 262 6.28 7.09 13.61
CA VAL A 262 7.13 6.23 12.77
C VAL A 262 6.38 4.95 12.46
N ALA A 263 6.03 4.76 11.19
CA ALA A 263 5.40 3.55 10.70
C ALA A 263 6.48 2.58 10.18
N LEU A 264 6.55 1.39 10.75
CA LEU A 264 7.53 0.35 10.45
C LEU A 264 6.85 -0.91 9.97
N HIS A 265 7.46 -1.56 8.99
CA HIS A 265 6.90 -2.71 8.30
C HIS A 265 8.01 -3.73 8.04
N ASN A 266 7.94 -4.90 8.67
CA ASN A 266 8.85 -6.01 8.42
C ASN A 266 8.40 -6.78 7.18
N PHE A 267 9.25 -6.90 6.16
CA PHE A 267 8.94 -7.62 4.91
C PHE A 267 9.42 -9.08 4.91
N LYS A 268 10.08 -9.53 5.98
CA LYS A 268 10.56 -10.90 6.13
C LYS A 268 9.64 -11.76 6.98
N ASN A 269 9.67 -13.06 6.71
CA ASN A 269 9.12 -14.08 7.60
C ASN A 269 10.11 -14.45 8.72
N GLU A 270 10.82 -13.46 9.26
CA GLU A 270 11.91 -13.63 10.22
C GLU A 270 11.86 -12.46 11.22
N GLU A 271 12.44 -12.68 12.40
CA GLU A 271 12.63 -11.62 13.37
C GLU A 271 13.74 -10.67 12.91
N ILE A 272 13.46 -9.37 12.92
CA ILE A 272 14.40 -8.33 12.49
C ILE A 272 14.68 -7.37 13.63
N LYS A 273 15.96 -7.23 13.99
CA LYS A 273 16.38 -6.18 14.93
C LYS A 273 16.35 -4.82 14.25
N VAL A 274 15.67 -3.86 14.86
CA VAL A 274 15.55 -2.49 14.38
C VAL A 274 16.21 -1.54 15.36
N ASP A 275 16.95 -0.56 14.84
CA ASP A 275 17.56 0.52 15.60
C ASP A 275 17.02 1.87 15.08
N LEU A 276 16.22 2.54 15.91
CA LEU A 276 15.68 3.87 15.63
C LEU A 276 16.39 4.97 16.42
N SER A 277 17.46 4.67 17.15
CA SER A 277 18.11 5.62 18.07
C SER A 277 18.58 6.92 17.42
N THR A 278 18.82 6.91 16.10
CA THR A 278 19.17 8.09 15.32
C THR A 278 17.97 8.96 14.92
N TYR A 279 16.74 8.43 15.03
CA TYR A 279 15.52 9.06 14.54
C TYR A 279 14.53 9.40 15.66
N VAL A 280 14.56 8.71 16.80
CA VAL A 280 13.60 8.84 17.91
C VAL A 280 14.29 8.69 19.26
N GLU A 281 13.64 9.15 20.32
CA GLU A 281 14.08 8.91 21.70
C GLU A 281 13.50 7.59 22.23
N ASP A 282 14.09 7.08 23.31
CA ASP A 282 13.53 5.97 24.11
C ASP A 282 12.10 6.30 24.61
N GLY A 283 11.30 5.27 24.90
CA GLY A 283 9.94 5.43 25.43
C GLY A 283 8.88 5.68 24.36
N LEU A 284 8.67 4.68 23.51
CA LEU A 284 7.72 4.69 22.41
C LEU A 284 6.45 3.91 22.78
N ILE A 285 5.34 4.24 22.14
CA ILE A 285 4.10 3.46 22.20
C ILE A 285 3.67 3.08 20.78
N ASP A 286 3.38 1.81 20.56
CA ASP A 286 2.73 1.35 19.34
C ASP A 286 1.23 1.61 19.43
N ILE A 287 0.69 2.48 18.58
CA ILE A 287 -0.73 2.83 18.61
C ILE A 287 -1.62 1.72 18.03
N ILE A 288 -1.06 0.70 17.38
CA ILE A 288 -1.81 -0.46 16.89
C ILE A 288 -2.11 -1.43 18.03
N SER A 289 -1.07 -1.90 18.73
CA SER A 289 -1.18 -2.86 19.83
C SER A 289 -1.37 -2.22 21.21
N GLN A 290 -1.12 -0.92 21.33
CA GLN A 290 -1.01 -0.18 22.60
C GLN A 290 0.16 -0.63 23.48
N GLN A 291 1.12 -1.37 22.91
CA GLN A 291 2.30 -1.84 23.63
C GLN A 291 3.34 -0.73 23.78
N TYR A 292 3.91 -0.63 24.99
CA TYR A 292 5.04 0.25 25.28
C TYR A 292 6.38 -0.40 24.93
N LEU A 293 7.25 0.38 24.30
CA LEU A 293 8.64 0.02 24.00
C LEU A 293 9.57 0.95 24.76
N GLU A 294 10.28 0.41 25.75
CA GLU A 294 11.18 1.21 26.58
C GLU A 294 12.36 1.78 25.78
N LYS A 295 12.88 1.00 24.83
CA LYS A 295 14.06 1.33 24.05
C LYS A 295 13.73 1.58 22.59
N SER A 296 14.47 2.48 21.96
CA SER A 296 14.43 2.73 20.50
C SER A 296 15.10 1.61 19.68
N ILE A 297 15.63 0.58 20.35
CA ILE A 297 16.21 -0.63 19.76
C ILE A 297 15.39 -1.83 20.23
N PHE A 298 14.79 -2.55 19.29
CA PHE A 298 13.91 -3.68 19.58
C PHE A 298 13.90 -4.68 18.40
N THR A 299 13.20 -5.80 18.58
CA THR A 299 13.05 -6.83 17.55
C THR A 299 11.62 -6.83 17.03
N MET A 300 11.46 -6.71 15.72
CA MET A 300 10.17 -6.88 15.05
C MET A 300 9.93 -8.34 14.68
N GLN A 301 8.72 -8.83 14.92
CA GLN A 301 8.26 -10.17 14.56
C GLN A 301 8.07 -10.33 13.04
N PRO A 302 8.03 -11.57 12.51
CA PRO A 302 7.76 -11.85 11.10
C PRO A 302 6.51 -11.13 10.58
N TYR A 303 6.68 -10.29 9.55
CA TYR A 303 5.63 -9.48 8.95
C TYR A 303 4.92 -8.48 9.89
N GLU A 304 5.54 -8.14 11.01
CA GLU A 304 4.98 -7.18 11.96
C GLU A 304 4.91 -5.76 11.39
N ILE A 305 3.88 -5.04 11.84
CA ILE A 305 3.66 -3.63 11.57
C ILE A 305 3.59 -2.92 12.91
N LEU A 306 4.32 -1.81 13.04
CA LEU A 306 4.29 -0.97 14.23
C LEU A 306 4.09 0.49 13.81
N TRP A 307 3.17 1.20 14.47
CA TRP A 307 3.01 2.64 14.31
C TRP A 307 3.36 3.33 15.62
N LEU A 308 4.60 3.81 15.71
CA LEU A 308 5.22 4.25 16.95
C LEU A 308 5.08 5.75 17.13
N LYS A 309 4.61 6.18 18.31
CA LYS A 309 4.66 7.57 18.76
C LYS A 309 5.52 7.69 20.01
N GLN A 310 6.04 8.90 20.26
CA GLN A 310 6.64 9.22 21.55
C GLN A 310 5.57 9.21 22.63
N LEU A 311 5.77 8.47 23.71
CA LEU A 311 4.88 8.52 24.87
C LEU A 311 4.98 9.92 25.52
N LYS A 312 3.87 10.62 25.70
CA LYS A 312 3.88 11.94 26.34
C LYS A 312 4.19 11.79 27.82
N ARG A 313 5.07 12.66 28.34
CA ARG A 313 5.32 12.77 29.80
C ARG A 313 4.00 13.07 30.52
N GLY A 314 3.47 12.09 31.26
CA GLY A 314 2.26 12.22 32.07
C GLY A 314 1.09 11.32 31.66
N GLU A 315 1.15 10.65 30.51
CA GLU A 315 0.20 9.59 30.16
C GLU A 315 0.55 8.35 30.98
N LYS A 316 -0.41 7.90 31.82
CA LYS A 316 -0.20 6.76 32.71
C LYS A 316 0.04 5.50 31.88
N LYS A 317 1.04 4.72 32.29
CA LYS A 317 1.20 3.32 31.89
C LYS A 317 -0.09 2.60 32.27
N ASN A 318 -0.82 2.10 31.29
CA ASN A 318 -1.80 1.07 31.58
C ASN A 318 -0.99 -0.21 31.72
N ASP A 319 -0.76 -0.60 32.97
CA ASP A 319 -0.12 -1.87 33.35
C ASP A 319 -0.96 -3.08 32.93
#